data_AF-A0A9X6QNV8-F1
#
_entry.id   AF-A0A9X6QNV8-F1
#
_cell.length_a   1.000
_cell.length_b   1.000
_cell.length_c   1.000
_cell.angle_alpha   90.00
_cell.angle_beta   90.00
_cell.angle_gamma   90.00
#
_symmetry.space_group_name_H-M   'P 1'
#
loop_
_entity.id
_entity.type
_entity.pdbx_description
1 polymer ?
#
loop_
_entity_poly.entity_id
_entity_poly.type
_entity_poly.pdbx_seq_one_letter_code
_entity_poly.pdbx_strand_id
1 'polypeptide(L)'
;MELSRSQLFALEYISKYAENEKREAKATINHILKMSNITDEIFEEAVANLKSHARIALHFHPDRLDSSKKSVAEALFEQGVYKSQFETLLSNGSVSAYPGGERDLWEKRIFGGAYQLEGVTNDQRPKYGALNLMLHPDGPAPRFGSCYFLLSPKVSSRSTYTYLDSHQDPKEKGTYEEFDMILAALLEETFVRDFAIGEGNLTPTILINHLLANLKRPFIDVVSKEPARNLNHYIEAQIHGEISLKEDVEALVADPSFKGTDVGRVLEEICLKYAIDLYWHIGFVLAVDEVPMDFRGSKMPSLARRIARNHCIDANIIGSAVVDLKRNPLSWSDRGTYEEVLQELKLLWHVLVRFGKPNRK
;
A
#
# COMPACT_ATOMS: atom_id res chain seq x y z
N MET A 1 5.12 -20.00 -9.05
CA MET A 1 5.58 -20.20 -7.66
C MET A 1 4.60 -21.15 -7.00
N GLU A 2 5.09 -22.16 -6.30
CA GLU A 2 4.24 -23.08 -5.55
C GLU A 2 3.93 -22.48 -4.17
N LEU A 3 2.66 -22.49 -3.77
CA LEU A 3 2.22 -21.94 -2.49
C LEU A 3 2.29 -23.00 -1.40
N SER A 4 2.60 -22.58 -0.16
CA SER A 4 2.56 -23.47 0.99
C SER A 4 1.13 -23.91 1.31
N ARG A 5 0.99 -24.96 2.10
CA ARG A 5 -0.32 -25.44 2.59
C ARG A 5 -1.11 -24.35 3.32
N SER A 6 -0.45 -23.54 4.16
CA SER A 6 -1.09 -22.44 4.90
C SER A 6 -1.58 -21.33 3.96
N GLN A 7 -0.81 -21.02 2.93
CA GLN A 7 -1.18 -20.03 1.91
C GLN A 7 -2.37 -20.50 1.06
N LEU A 8 -2.40 -21.77 0.67
CA LEU A 8 -3.54 -22.36 -0.05
C LEU A 8 -4.80 -22.36 0.82
N PHE A 9 -4.69 -22.71 2.10
CA PHE A 9 -5.82 -22.66 3.03
C PHE A 9 -6.36 -21.25 3.26
N ALA A 10 -5.50 -20.24 3.33
CA ALA A 10 -5.93 -18.86 3.44
C ALA A 10 -6.75 -18.42 2.20
N LEU A 11 -6.27 -18.75 0.99
CA LEU A 11 -7.00 -18.49 -0.26
C LEU A 11 -8.33 -19.24 -0.31
N GLU A 12 -8.35 -20.53 0.03
CA GLU A 12 -9.56 -21.36 0.03
C GLU A 12 -10.60 -20.84 1.03
N TYR A 13 -10.15 -20.41 2.21
CA TYR A 13 -11.03 -19.84 3.24
C TYR A 13 -11.74 -18.58 2.74
N ILE A 14 -11.00 -17.63 2.15
CA ILE A 14 -11.58 -16.40 1.59
C ILE A 14 -12.46 -16.70 0.37
N SER A 15 -12.05 -17.61 -0.52
CA SER A 15 -12.86 -18.01 -1.67
C SER A 15 -14.21 -18.59 -1.24
N LYS A 16 -14.23 -19.50 -0.25
CA LYS A 16 -15.48 -20.06 0.30
C LYS A 16 -16.35 -18.98 0.94
N TYR A 17 -15.74 -18.04 1.65
CA TYR A 17 -16.46 -16.91 2.22
C TYR A 17 -17.13 -16.06 1.13
N ALA A 18 -16.37 -15.65 0.11
CA ALA A 18 -16.87 -14.84 -0.99
C ALA A 18 -17.93 -15.56 -1.84
N GLU A 19 -17.78 -16.88 -2.05
CA GLU A 19 -18.75 -17.71 -2.77
C GLU A 19 -20.13 -17.71 -2.08
N ASN A 20 -20.16 -17.77 -0.74
CA ASN A 20 -21.41 -17.72 0.03
C ASN A 20 -22.15 -16.38 -0.11
N GLU A 21 -21.41 -15.29 -0.27
CA GLU A 21 -21.94 -13.92 -0.40
C GLU A 21 -22.19 -13.52 -1.88
N LYS A 22 -21.75 -14.36 -2.83
CA LYS A 22 -21.73 -14.06 -4.28
C LYS A 22 -23.10 -13.64 -4.82
N ARG A 23 -24.17 -14.27 -4.35
CA ARG A 23 -25.54 -13.96 -4.78
C ARG A 23 -25.93 -12.53 -4.43
N GLU A 24 -25.61 -12.08 -3.23
CA GLU A 24 -25.91 -10.71 -2.76
C GLU A 24 -25.07 -9.70 -3.54
N ALA A 25 -23.76 -9.95 -3.66
CA ALA A 25 -22.85 -9.09 -4.42
C ALA A 25 -23.30 -8.92 -5.88
N LYS A 26 -23.67 -10.01 -6.58
CA LYS A 26 -24.19 -9.95 -7.94
C LYS A 26 -25.51 -9.20 -8.05
N ALA A 27 -26.39 -9.31 -7.06
CA ALA A 27 -27.64 -8.54 -7.05
C ALA A 27 -27.37 -7.03 -6.97
N THR A 28 -26.42 -6.61 -6.11
CA THR A 28 -25.97 -5.21 -6.01
C THR A 28 -25.35 -4.73 -7.32
N ILE A 29 -24.43 -5.49 -7.90
CA ILE A 29 -23.81 -5.17 -9.20
C ILE A 29 -24.89 -4.97 -10.27
N ASN A 30 -25.77 -5.97 -10.46
CA ASN A 30 -26.81 -5.92 -11.49
C ASN A 30 -27.77 -4.74 -11.30
N HIS A 31 -28.10 -4.40 -10.06
CA HIS A 31 -28.92 -3.22 -9.77
C HIS A 31 -28.22 -1.93 -10.23
N ILE A 32 -26.96 -1.75 -9.86
CA ILE A 32 -26.18 -0.55 -10.19
C ILE A 32 -25.96 -0.43 -11.70
N LEU A 33 -25.60 -1.53 -12.38
CA LEU A 33 -25.41 -1.55 -13.83
C LEU A 33 -26.69 -1.10 -14.57
N LYS A 34 -27.85 -1.64 -14.17
CA LYS A 34 -29.15 -1.27 -14.73
C LYS A 34 -29.47 0.21 -14.49
N MET A 35 -29.28 0.70 -13.27
CA MET A 35 -29.54 2.11 -12.93
C MET A 35 -28.59 3.09 -13.63
N SER A 36 -27.39 2.62 -13.98
CA SER A 36 -26.35 3.42 -14.64
C SER A 36 -26.30 3.24 -16.16
N ASN A 37 -27.23 2.46 -16.73
CA ASN A 37 -27.26 2.12 -18.16
C ASN A 37 -25.95 1.51 -18.69
N ILE A 38 -25.34 0.61 -17.92
CA ILE A 38 -24.15 -0.16 -18.29
C ILE A 38 -24.61 -1.59 -18.62
N THR A 39 -24.23 -2.11 -19.78
CA THR A 39 -24.60 -3.48 -20.16
C THR A 39 -23.66 -4.50 -19.53
N ASP A 40 -24.13 -5.75 -19.42
CA ASP A 40 -23.34 -6.85 -18.86
C ASP A 40 -22.06 -7.08 -19.67
N GLU A 41 -22.10 -6.94 -21.00
CA GLU A 41 -20.93 -7.14 -21.86
C GLU A 41 -19.83 -6.10 -21.59
N ILE A 42 -20.21 -4.83 -21.43
CA ILE A 42 -19.26 -3.75 -21.13
C ILE A 42 -18.65 -3.97 -19.73
N PHE A 43 -19.46 -4.39 -18.77
CA PHE A 43 -19.00 -4.68 -17.42
C PHE A 43 -18.03 -5.86 -17.40
N GLU A 44 -18.36 -6.96 -18.07
CA GLU A 44 -17.50 -8.15 -18.16
C GLU A 44 -16.15 -7.82 -18.83
N GLU A 45 -16.15 -7.01 -19.89
CA GLU A 45 -14.91 -6.54 -20.52
C GLU A 45 -14.07 -5.67 -19.56
N ALA A 46 -14.71 -4.78 -18.80
CA ALA A 46 -14.04 -3.95 -17.80
C ALA A 46 -13.41 -4.79 -16.68
N VAL A 47 -14.13 -5.81 -16.20
CA VAL A 47 -13.62 -6.76 -15.20
C VAL A 47 -12.47 -7.60 -15.76
N ALA A 48 -12.57 -8.05 -17.01
CA ALA A 48 -11.49 -8.78 -17.67
C ALA A 48 -10.21 -7.92 -17.80
N ASN A 49 -10.36 -6.63 -18.13
CA ASN A 49 -9.25 -5.68 -18.19
C ASN A 49 -8.66 -5.43 -16.81
N LEU A 50 -9.50 -5.27 -15.77
CA LEU A 50 -9.05 -5.18 -14.38
C LEU A 50 -8.21 -6.40 -14.00
N LYS A 51 -8.75 -7.60 -14.18
CA LYS A 51 -8.07 -8.84 -13.79
C LYS A 51 -6.75 -9.05 -14.55
N SER A 52 -6.68 -8.67 -15.82
CA SER A 52 -5.50 -8.89 -16.66
C SER A 52 -4.39 -7.85 -16.49
N HIS A 53 -4.73 -6.62 -16.09
CA HIS A 53 -3.80 -5.49 -16.14
C HIS A 53 -3.61 -4.76 -14.82
N ALA A 54 -4.55 -4.85 -13.87
CA ALA A 54 -4.38 -4.19 -12.57
C ALA A 54 -3.19 -4.79 -11.82
N ARG A 55 -2.38 -3.91 -11.26
CA ARG A 55 -1.16 -4.26 -10.50
C ARG A 55 -1.38 -4.01 -9.03
N ILE A 56 -0.70 -4.79 -8.19
CA ILE A 56 -0.65 -4.51 -6.75
C ILE A 56 0.59 -3.65 -6.47
N ALA A 57 0.42 -2.61 -5.65
CA ALA A 57 1.51 -1.77 -5.18
C ALA A 57 1.93 -2.14 -3.75
N LEU A 58 3.24 -2.29 -3.52
CA LEU A 58 3.84 -2.47 -2.19
C LEU A 58 4.53 -1.20 -1.74
N HIS A 59 3.91 -0.46 -0.84
CA HIS A 59 4.49 0.76 -0.27
C HIS A 59 5.49 0.46 0.85
N PHE A 60 6.63 1.14 0.83
CA PHE A 60 7.67 1.05 1.85
C PHE A 60 8.44 2.36 2.02
N HIS A 61 9.16 2.47 3.13
CA HIS A 61 10.15 3.53 3.34
C HIS A 61 11.56 2.92 3.21
N PRO A 62 12.35 3.35 2.21
CA PRO A 62 13.62 2.71 1.89
C PRO A 62 14.71 2.92 2.95
N ASP A 63 14.59 3.97 3.76
CA ASP A 63 15.57 4.42 4.75
C ASP A 63 15.45 3.73 6.13
N ARG A 64 14.37 2.98 6.39
CA ARG A 64 14.11 2.38 7.71
C ARG A 64 15.17 1.34 8.04
N LEU A 65 15.69 1.40 9.27
CA LEU A 65 16.74 0.49 9.73
C LEU A 65 16.18 -0.71 10.47
N ASP A 66 16.60 -1.91 10.07
CA ASP A 66 16.35 -3.16 10.79
C ASP A 66 17.15 -3.25 12.12
N SER A 67 17.04 -4.39 12.80
CA SER A 67 17.77 -4.64 14.05
C SER A 67 19.29 -4.68 13.87
N SER A 68 19.77 -5.00 12.66
CA SER A 68 21.18 -5.00 12.27
C SER A 68 21.67 -3.64 11.74
N LYS A 69 20.83 -2.60 11.84
CA LYS A 69 21.09 -1.24 11.37
C LYS A 69 21.27 -1.13 9.85
N LYS A 70 20.75 -2.11 9.09
CA LYS A 70 20.70 -2.08 7.63
C LYS A 70 19.40 -1.44 7.19
N SER A 71 19.46 -0.59 6.18
CA SER A 71 18.26 0.03 5.61
C SER A 71 17.43 -0.98 4.82
N VAL A 72 16.13 -0.71 4.68
CA VAL A 72 15.24 -1.50 3.82
C VAL A 72 15.79 -1.58 2.39
N ALA A 73 16.31 -0.46 1.85
CA ALA A 73 16.92 -0.45 0.52
C ALA A 73 18.12 -1.41 0.43
N GLU A 74 19.05 -1.37 1.38
CA GLU A 74 20.21 -2.28 1.38
C GLU A 74 19.77 -3.75 1.52
N ALA A 75 18.79 -4.04 2.38
CA ALA A 75 18.28 -5.39 2.54
C ALA A 75 17.61 -5.92 1.26
N LEU A 76 16.82 -5.08 0.57
CA LEU A 76 16.21 -5.40 -0.71
C LEU A 76 17.26 -5.63 -1.80
N PHE A 77 18.29 -4.78 -1.85
CA PHE A 77 19.39 -4.91 -2.80
C PHE A 77 20.15 -6.21 -2.64
N GLU A 78 20.43 -6.63 -1.41
CA GLU A 78 21.17 -7.87 -1.14
C GLU A 78 20.31 -9.11 -1.38
N GLN A 79 19.09 -9.12 -0.84
CA GLN A 79 18.27 -10.32 -0.71
C GLN A 79 17.37 -10.55 -1.93
N GLY A 80 16.97 -9.49 -2.64
CA GLY A 80 16.08 -9.60 -3.80
C GLY A 80 14.68 -10.10 -3.47
N VAL A 81 14.26 -10.04 -2.21
CA VAL A 81 12.96 -10.52 -1.73
C VAL A 81 12.30 -9.47 -0.84
N TYR A 82 11.01 -9.21 -1.07
CA TYR A 82 10.21 -8.33 -0.22
C TYR A 82 9.64 -9.11 0.97
N LYS A 83 9.98 -8.66 2.18
CA LYS A 83 9.67 -9.36 3.44
C LYS A 83 8.57 -8.67 4.24
N SER A 84 7.81 -9.47 4.96
CA SER A 84 6.73 -9.01 5.84
C SER A 84 7.27 -8.40 7.14
N GLN A 85 6.36 -7.82 7.93
CA GLN A 85 6.68 -7.34 9.28
C GLN A 85 7.09 -8.49 10.22
N PHE A 86 6.53 -9.69 10.05
CA PHE A 86 6.90 -10.86 10.87
C PHE A 86 8.35 -11.30 10.65
N GLU A 87 8.93 -10.97 9.50
CA GLU A 87 10.29 -11.30 9.14
C GLU A 87 11.27 -10.15 9.46
N THR A 88 10.85 -8.91 9.19
CA THR A 88 11.72 -7.73 9.32
C THR A 88 11.70 -7.09 10.70
N LEU A 89 10.61 -7.30 11.46
CA LEU A 89 10.30 -6.59 12.71
C LEU A 89 10.22 -5.06 12.53
N LEU A 90 10.13 -4.59 11.29
CA LEU A 90 10.01 -3.18 10.95
C LEU A 90 8.54 -2.76 10.97
N SER A 91 8.27 -1.58 11.50
CA SER A 91 6.94 -1.01 11.49
C SER A 91 6.96 0.49 11.26
N ASN A 92 5.89 0.97 10.65
CA ASN A 92 5.53 2.38 10.65
C ASN A 92 4.60 2.69 11.84
N GLY A 93 4.94 2.30 13.07
CA GLY A 93 4.26 2.77 14.30
C GLY A 93 3.58 1.74 15.23
N SER A 94 3.50 0.45 14.86
CA SER A 94 3.15 -0.62 15.83
C SER A 94 3.73 -1.98 15.41
N VAL A 95 4.47 -2.62 16.31
CA VAL A 95 5.11 -3.94 16.12
C VAL A 95 4.29 -5.05 16.78
N SER A 96 3.06 -5.28 16.32
CA SER A 96 2.18 -6.33 16.86
C SER A 96 2.28 -7.67 16.13
N ALA A 97 3.27 -7.84 15.24
CA ALA A 97 3.50 -9.01 14.40
C ALA A 97 4.34 -10.08 15.12
N TYR A 98 3.75 -10.71 16.13
CA TYR A 98 4.29 -11.87 16.83
C TYR A 98 3.13 -12.79 17.25
N PRO A 99 3.38 -14.08 17.53
CA PRO A 99 2.31 -15.00 17.95
C PRO A 99 1.51 -14.46 19.14
N GLY A 100 0.18 -14.36 18.97
CA GLY A 100 -0.73 -13.78 19.97
C GLY A 100 -0.78 -12.25 20.03
N GLY A 101 0.02 -11.53 19.24
CA GLY A 101 -0.09 -10.07 19.08
C GLY A 101 -1.29 -9.67 18.23
N GLU A 102 -1.66 -8.38 18.26
CA GLU A 102 -2.83 -7.87 17.52
C GLU A 102 -2.82 -8.29 16.05
N ARG A 103 -1.65 -8.24 15.39
CA ARG A 103 -1.54 -8.63 13.98
C ARG A 103 -1.82 -10.10 13.75
N ASP A 104 -1.29 -10.94 14.62
CA ASP A 104 -1.52 -12.37 14.55
C ASP A 104 -2.99 -12.73 14.78
N LEU A 105 -3.65 -12.05 15.74
CA LEU A 105 -5.05 -12.29 16.06
C LEU A 105 -6.00 -11.85 14.95
N TRP A 106 -5.75 -10.74 14.26
CA TRP A 106 -6.62 -10.34 13.16
C TRP A 106 -6.33 -11.14 11.89
N GLU A 107 -5.07 -11.49 11.61
CA GLU A 107 -4.75 -12.43 10.52
C GLU A 107 -5.40 -13.81 10.76
N LYS A 108 -5.48 -14.25 12.02
CA LYS A 108 -6.24 -15.46 12.41
C LYS A 108 -7.72 -15.35 12.05
N ARG A 109 -8.36 -14.21 12.30
CA ARG A 109 -9.78 -14.00 11.99
C ARG A 109 -10.02 -14.01 10.48
N ILE A 110 -9.26 -13.21 9.73
CA ILE A 110 -9.50 -13.05 8.29
C ILE A 110 -9.15 -14.30 7.49
N PHE A 111 -8.12 -15.06 7.86
CA PHE A 111 -7.67 -16.24 7.12
C PHE A 111 -8.11 -17.57 7.76
N GLY A 112 -9.09 -17.54 8.67
CA GLY A 112 -9.63 -18.76 9.28
C GLY A 112 -8.59 -19.58 10.06
N GLY A 113 -7.56 -18.93 10.61
CA GLY A 113 -6.48 -19.59 11.35
C GLY A 113 -5.44 -20.28 10.48
N ALA A 114 -5.44 -20.09 9.16
CA ALA A 114 -4.52 -20.78 8.24
C ALA A 114 -3.04 -20.57 8.60
N TYR A 115 -2.71 -19.41 9.17
CA TYR A 115 -1.35 -19.04 9.58
C TYR A 115 -0.98 -19.39 11.01
N GLN A 116 -1.93 -19.95 11.77
CA GLN A 116 -1.74 -20.40 13.15
C GLN A 116 -1.67 -21.94 13.22
N LEU A 117 -1.66 -22.62 12.08
CA LEU A 117 -1.44 -24.06 12.01
C LEU A 117 -0.02 -24.41 12.47
N GLU A 118 0.12 -25.59 13.06
CA GLU A 118 1.41 -26.10 13.49
C GLU A 118 2.39 -26.22 12.31
N GLY A 119 3.63 -25.77 12.52
CA GLY A 119 4.69 -25.79 11.51
C GLY A 119 4.68 -24.62 10.52
N VAL A 120 3.74 -23.68 10.62
CA VAL A 120 3.75 -22.46 9.80
C VAL A 120 4.83 -21.50 10.28
N THR A 121 5.65 -21.02 9.36
CA THR A 121 6.74 -20.07 9.62
C THR A 121 6.38 -18.64 9.20
N ASN A 122 7.10 -17.65 9.75
CA ASN A 122 6.82 -16.22 9.54
C ASN A 122 6.96 -15.79 8.06
N ASP A 123 7.81 -16.43 7.27
CA ASP A 123 7.98 -16.17 5.84
C ASP A 123 6.77 -16.59 5.00
N GLN A 124 5.92 -17.50 5.53
CA GLN A 124 4.70 -17.94 4.86
C GLN A 124 3.55 -16.93 5.00
N ARG A 125 3.64 -16.01 5.97
CA ARG A 125 2.63 -14.97 6.24
C ARG A 125 2.45 -14.04 5.04
N PRO A 126 1.26 -13.45 4.87
CA PRO A 126 0.98 -12.66 3.69
C PRO A 126 1.72 -11.31 3.73
N LYS A 127 2.05 -10.81 2.54
CA LYS A 127 2.60 -9.46 2.36
C LYS A 127 1.44 -8.54 1.96
N TYR A 128 1.50 -7.29 2.40
CA TYR A 128 0.38 -6.36 2.29
C TYR A 128 0.70 -5.26 1.29
N GLY A 129 -0.21 -5.06 0.35
CA GLY A 129 -0.18 -3.99 -0.64
C GLY A 129 -1.59 -3.46 -0.89
N ALA A 130 -1.73 -2.69 -1.96
CA ALA A 130 -3.03 -2.22 -2.41
C ALA A 130 -3.14 -2.29 -3.94
N LEU A 131 -4.34 -2.59 -4.43
CA LEU A 131 -4.59 -2.68 -5.87
C LEU A 131 -4.52 -1.28 -6.49
N ASN A 132 -3.62 -1.08 -7.46
CA ASN A 132 -3.40 0.20 -8.13
C ASN A 132 -4.41 0.43 -9.24
N LEU A 133 -5.69 0.59 -8.87
CA LEU A 133 -6.79 0.68 -9.83
C LEU A 133 -6.90 2.06 -10.47
N MET A 134 -6.75 3.14 -9.68
CA MET A 134 -6.89 4.53 -10.17
C MET A 134 -5.58 5.12 -10.73
N LEU A 135 -4.48 4.35 -10.66
CA LEU A 135 -3.18 4.75 -11.22
C LEU A 135 -2.66 6.07 -10.64
N HIS A 136 -2.92 6.31 -9.35
CA HIS A 136 -2.42 7.51 -8.67
C HIS A 136 -0.88 7.55 -8.72
N PRO A 137 -0.25 8.72 -8.98
CA PRO A 137 1.21 8.82 -9.11
C PRO A 137 1.94 8.52 -7.79
N ASP A 138 1.31 8.84 -6.67
CA ASP A 138 1.74 8.53 -5.30
C ASP A 138 1.29 7.13 -4.84
N GLY A 139 0.80 6.30 -5.75
CA GLY A 139 0.35 4.93 -5.48
C GLY A 139 -1.03 4.85 -4.82
N PRO A 140 -1.60 3.64 -4.70
CA PRO A 140 -2.94 3.44 -4.15
C PRO A 140 -3.02 3.65 -2.64
N ALA A 141 -1.90 3.55 -1.91
CA ALA A 141 -1.88 3.67 -0.45
C ALA A 141 -0.61 4.37 0.09
N PRO A 142 -0.35 5.65 -0.29
CA PRO A 142 0.86 6.41 0.06
C PRO A 142 1.11 6.53 1.57
N ARG A 143 0.10 6.34 2.42
CA ARG A 143 0.28 6.36 3.88
C ARG A 143 1.29 5.36 4.40
N PHE A 144 1.61 4.29 3.64
CA PHE A 144 2.49 3.22 4.08
C PHE A 144 3.94 3.35 3.62
N GLY A 145 4.26 4.31 2.75
CA GLY A 145 5.61 4.43 2.24
C GLY A 145 5.78 5.55 1.23
N SER A 146 6.96 6.16 1.25
CA SER A 146 7.41 7.16 0.29
C SER A 146 7.85 6.57 -1.04
N CYS A 147 8.08 5.27 -1.11
CA CYS A 147 8.37 4.54 -2.33
C CYS A 147 7.39 3.36 -2.45
N TYR A 148 7.20 2.85 -3.66
CA TYR A 148 6.45 1.62 -3.86
C TYR A 148 6.94 0.82 -5.05
N PHE A 149 6.83 -0.51 -4.94
CA PHE A 149 6.96 -1.39 -6.09
C PHE A 149 5.61 -1.60 -6.74
N LEU A 150 5.55 -1.62 -8.07
CA LEU A 150 4.43 -2.15 -8.84
C LEU A 150 4.75 -3.59 -9.23
N LEU A 151 3.89 -4.49 -8.79
CA LEU A 151 4.02 -5.91 -9.07
C LEU A 151 3.42 -6.27 -10.42
N SER A 152 3.92 -7.35 -11.00
CA SER A 152 3.33 -7.95 -12.20
C SER A 152 1.89 -8.41 -11.93
N PRO A 153 0.96 -8.23 -12.89
CA PRO A 153 -0.44 -8.64 -12.71
C PRO A 153 -0.62 -10.12 -12.32
N LYS A 154 0.34 -11.00 -12.65
CA LYS A 154 0.32 -12.42 -12.26
C LYS A 154 0.25 -12.63 -10.75
N VAL A 155 0.77 -11.70 -9.94
CA VAL A 155 0.74 -11.79 -8.47
C VAL A 155 -0.69 -11.73 -7.94
N SER A 156 -1.61 -11.11 -8.68
CA SER A 156 -3.02 -11.01 -8.31
C SER A 156 -3.68 -12.38 -8.12
N SER A 157 -3.27 -13.41 -8.88
CA SER A 157 -3.83 -14.77 -8.82
C SER A 157 -3.59 -15.50 -7.49
N ARG A 158 -2.58 -15.07 -6.72
CA ARG A 158 -2.23 -15.61 -5.41
C ARG A 158 -2.48 -14.60 -4.28
N SER A 159 -3.44 -13.71 -4.48
CA SER A 159 -3.78 -12.66 -3.52
C SER A 159 -5.25 -12.74 -3.11
N THR A 160 -5.51 -12.42 -1.84
CA THR A 160 -6.85 -12.06 -1.36
C THR A 160 -6.97 -10.55 -1.30
N TYR A 161 -8.20 -10.07 -1.18
CA TYR A 161 -8.51 -8.64 -1.18
C TYR A 161 -9.55 -8.32 -0.13
N THR A 162 -9.45 -7.11 0.40
CA THR A 162 -10.49 -6.48 1.20
C THR A 162 -10.79 -5.10 0.65
N TYR A 163 -12.06 -4.69 0.67
CA TYR A 163 -12.40 -3.29 0.43
C TYR A 163 -12.09 -2.51 1.70
N LEU A 164 -11.08 -1.62 1.64
CA LEU A 164 -10.46 -0.96 2.79
C LEU A 164 -9.58 -1.91 3.65
N ASP A 165 -9.23 -1.44 4.85
CA ASP A 165 -8.17 -1.97 5.71
C ASP A 165 -8.61 -3.26 6.43
N SER A 166 -7.89 -4.35 6.19
CA SER A 166 -8.28 -5.68 6.68
C SER A 166 -8.19 -5.85 8.20
N HIS A 167 -7.48 -4.98 8.94
CA HIS A 167 -7.49 -5.04 10.41
C HIS A 167 -8.88 -4.76 11.01
N GLN A 168 -9.74 -4.05 10.24
CA GLN A 168 -11.13 -3.76 10.62
C GLN A 168 -12.08 -4.94 10.36
N ASP A 169 -11.57 -6.02 9.75
CA ASP A 169 -12.32 -7.21 9.38
C ASP A 169 -13.58 -6.88 8.53
N PRO A 170 -13.44 -6.13 7.42
CA PRO A 170 -14.58 -5.69 6.60
C PRO A 170 -15.37 -6.89 6.06
N LYS A 171 -16.67 -6.71 5.78
CA LYS A 171 -17.49 -7.77 5.16
C LYS A 171 -16.96 -8.08 3.76
N GLU A 172 -16.55 -7.05 3.02
CA GLU A 172 -16.19 -7.13 1.61
C GLU A 172 -14.80 -7.72 1.44
N LYS A 173 -14.76 -9.03 1.15
CA LYS A 173 -13.54 -9.82 0.99
C LYS A 173 -13.63 -10.68 -0.28
N GLY A 174 -12.50 -10.95 -0.92
CA GLY A 174 -12.50 -11.78 -2.13
C GLY A 174 -11.13 -12.30 -2.51
N THR A 175 -11.12 -13.14 -3.54
CA THR A 175 -9.91 -13.61 -4.22
C THR A 175 -9.93 -13.14 -5.67
N TYR A 176 -8.85 -13.39 -6.41
CA TYR A 176 -8.83 -13.10 -7.85
C TYR A 176 -9.99 -13.77 -8.61
N GLU A 177 -10.35 -15.00 -8.24
CA GLU A 177 -11.46 -15.72 -8.87
C GLU A 177 -12.81 -15.23 -8.35
N GLU A 178 -12.95 -15.10 -7.02
CA GLU A 178 -14.17 -14.66 -6.34
C GLU A 178 -14.07 -13.19 -5.92
N PHE A 179 -14.14 -12.29 -6.92
CA PHE A 179 -13.91 -10.84 -6.75
C PHE A 179 -15.20 -10.00 -6.67
N ASP A 180 -16.36 -10.64 -6.79
CA ASP A 180 -17.66 -9.96 -6.92
C ASP A 180 -17.98 -9.05 -5.72
N MET A 181 -17.64 -9.46 -4.49
CA MET A 181 -17.87 -8.61 -3.30
C MET A 181 -17.09 -7.30 -3.36
N ILE A 182 -15.85 -7.34 -3.85
CA ILE A 182 -14.99 -6.15 -3.98
C ILE A 182 -15.55 -5.23 -5.06
N LEU A 183 -16.02 -5.78 -6.19
CA LEU A 183 -16.65 -5.01 -7.26
C LEU A 183 -17.97 -4.39 -6.81
N ALA A 184 -18.80 -5.13 -6.07
CA ALA A 184 -20.04 -4.63 -5.52
C ALA A 184 -19.79 -3.42 -4.59
N ALA A 185 -18.84 -3.54 -3.68
CA ALA A 185 -18.44 -2.46 -2.76
C ALA A 185 -17.93 -1.22 -3.49
N LEU A 186 -17.07 -1.43 -4.49
CA LEU A 186 -16.52 -0.37 -5.32
C LEU A 186 -17.62 0.36 -6.09
N LEU A 187 -18.50 -0.40 -6.76
CA LEU A 187 -19.61 0.16 -7.53
C LEU A 187 -20.60 0.89 -6.63
N GLU A 188 -20.91 0.35 -5.46
CA GLU A 188 -21.85 0.96 -4.51
C GLU A 188 -21.35 2.33 -4.03
N GLU A 189 -20.08 2.46 -3.66
CA GLU A 189 -19.50 3.75 -3.29
C GLU A 189 -19.55 4.75 -4.47
N THR A 190 -19.20 4.32 -5.69
CA THR A 190 -19.31 5.19 -6.88
C THR A 190 -20.76 5.60 -7.20
N PHE A 191 -21.73 4.72 -6.94
CA PHE A 191 -23.13 4.97 -7.26
C PHE A 191 -23.82 5.86 -6.22
N VAL A 192 -23.50 5.69 -4.94
CA VAL A 192 -24.16 6.40 -3.84
C VAL A 192 -23.50 7.75 -3.54
N ARG A 193 -22.19 7.86 -3.75
CA ARG A 193 -21.40 9.01 -3.28
C ARG A 193 -20.62 9.75 -4.36
N ASP A 194 -20.65 9.25 -5.61
CA ASP A 194 -19.77 9.71 -6.69
C ASP A 194 -18.30 9.75 -6.24
N PHE A 195 -17.90 8.77 -5.42
CA PHE A 195 -16.56 8.68 -4.83
C PHE A 195 -16.19 7.22 -4.61
N ALA A 196 -14.96 6.83 -4.93
CA ALA A 196 -14.41 5.57 -4.44
C ALA A 196 -12.88 5.59 -4.44
N ILE A 197 -12.28 4.83 -3.53
CA ILE A 197 -10.84 4.56 -3.47
C ILE A 197 -9.91 5.79 -3.64
N GLY A 198 -10.36 6.95 -3.13
CA GLY A 198 -9.59 8.19 -3.15
C GLY A 198 -9.94 9.16 -4.28
N GLU A 199 -10.84 8.77 -5.18
CA GLU A 199 -11.25 9.56 -6.34
C GLU A 199 -12.68 10.07 -6.19
N GLY A 200 -12.86 11.38 -6.35
CA GLY A 200 -14.17 12.04 -6.32
C GLY A 200 -14.69 12.34 -7.72
N ASN A 201 -15.98 12.62 -7.82
CA ASN A 201 -16.70 12.71 -9.10
C ASN A 201 -16.59 11.43 -9.93
N LEU A 202 -16.52 10.28 -9.25
CA LEU A 202 -16.37 8.96 -9.84
C LEU A 202 -17.71 8.22 -9.80
N THR A 203 -18.47 8.31 -10.90
CA THR A 203 -19.70 7.54 -11.09
C THR A 203 -19.38 6.13 -11.62
N PRO A 204 -20.33 5.17 -11.58
CA PRO A 204 -20.12 3.83 -12.13
C PRO A 204 -19.68 3.86 -13.59
N THR A 205 -20.27 4.72 -14.42
CA THR A 205 -19.91 4.85 -15.84
C THR A 205 -18.48 5.37 -16.01
N ILE A 206 -18.05 6.34 -15.21
CA ILE A 206 -16.68 6.87 -15.25
C ILE A 206 -15.68 5.78 -14.83
N LEU A 207 -16.00 5.04 -13.76
CA LEU A 207 -15.19 3.91 -13.32
C LEU A 207 -15.03 2.85 -14.43
N ILE A 208 -16.14 2.40 -15.03
CA ILE A 208 -16.11 1.38 -16.09
C ILE A 208 -15.28 1.85 -17.29
N ASN A 209 -15.48 3.10 -17.74
CA ASN A 209 -14.68 3.66 -18.82
C ASN A 209 -13.19 3.74 -18.47
N HIS A 210 -12.85 4.06 -17.21
CA HIS A 210 -11.47 4.06 -16.74
C HIS A 210 -10.84 2.66 -16.79
N LEU A 211 -11.55 1.62 -16.34
CA LEU A 211 -11.07 0.24 -16.39
C LEU A 211 -10.81 -0.23 -17.83
N LEU A 212 -11.66 0.17 -18.77
CA LEU A 212 -11.51 -0.16 -20.19
C LEU A 212 -10.32 0.57 -20.84
N ALA A 213 -10.15 1.87 -20.55
CA ALA A 213 -9.28 2.73 -21.33
C ALA A 213 -7.88 2.95 -20.74
N ASN A 214 -7.70 2.81 -19.42
CA ASN A 214 -6.51 3.32 -18.73
C ASN A 214 -5.59 2.24 -18.17
N LEU A 215 -6.11 1.07 -17.74
CA LEU A 215 -5.27 0.04 -17.12
C LEU A 215 -4.23 -0.58 -18.07
N LYS A 216 -4.44 -0.48 -19.39
CA LYS A 216 -3.50 -0.95 -20.42
C LYS A 216 -2.39 0.06 -20.72
N ARG A 217 -2.51 1.30 -20.24
CA ARG A 217 -1.59 2.37 -20.60
C ARG A 217 -0.24 2.20 -19.90
N PRO A 218 0.86 2.60 -20.54
CA PRO A 218 2.17 2.64 -19.88
C PRO A 218 2.13 3.50 -18.61
N PHE A 219 2.77 3.02 -17.55
CA PHE A 219 2.76 3.70 -16.26
C PHE A 219 3.48 5.07 -16.30
N ILE A 220 4.43 5.27 -17.22
CA ILE A 220 5.13 6.55 -17.40
C ILE A 220 4.18 7.74 -17.62
N ASP A 221 3.00 7.49 -18.20
CA ASP A 221 2.01 8.53 -18.51
C ASP A 221 1.37 9.17 -17.27
N VAL A 222 1.50 8.54 -16.08
CA VAL A 222 0.87 9.01 -14.85
C VAL A 222 1.85 9.53 -13.80
N VAL A 223 3.12 9.12 -13.81
CA VAL A 223 4.10 9.44 -12.75
C VAL A 223 4.29 10.93 -12.49
N SER A 224 4.14 11.77 -13.52
CA SER A 224 4.33 13.21 -13.46
C SER A 224 3.06 14.01 -13.11
N LYS A 225 1.92 13.34 -12.93
CA LYS A 225 0.65 13.99 -12.57
C LYS A 225 0.64 14.38 -11.08
N GLU A 226 -0.30 15.26 -10.72
CA GLU A 226 -0.53 15.64 -9.33
C GLU A 226 -0.93 14.41 -8.49
N PRO A 227 -0.42 14.27 -7.25
CA PRO A 227 -0.72 13.15 -6.36
C PRO A 227 -2.18 13.21 -5.90
N ALA A 228 -2.79 12.03 -5.71
CA ALA A 228 -4.15 11.92 -5.21
C ALA A 228 -4.23 12.16 -3.69
N ARG A 229 -3.12 11.95 -2.96
CA ARG A 229 -3.04 12.18 -1.50
C ARG A 229 -4.04 11.31 -0.74
N ASN A 230 -4.32 10.13 -1.30
CA ASN A 230 -5.30 9.20 -0.79
C ASN A 230 -4.70 8.40 0.36
N LEU A 231 -5.06 8.77 1.59
CA LEU A 231 -4.55 8.05 2.76
C LEU A 231 -5.35 6.77 3.03
N ASN A 232 -6.68 6.81 3.00
CA ASN A 232 -7.47 5.80 3.71
C ASN A 232 -8.37 4.93 2.81
N HIS A 233 -8.51 5.22 1.52
CA HIS A 233 -9.51 4.57 0.68
C HIS A 233 -8.84 3.72 -0.39
N TYR A 234 -8.67 2.43 -0.16
CA TYR A 234 -7.99 1.54 -1.11
C TYR A 234 -8.59 0.15 -1.06
N ILE A 235 -8.39 -0.63 -2.13
CA ILE A 235 -8.60 -2.07 -2.08
C ILE A 235 -7.27 -2.65 -1.58
N GLU A 236 -7.27 -3.18 -0.37
CA GLU A 236 -6.09 -3.81 0.18
C GLU A 236 -5.91 -5.19 -0.45
N ALA A 237 -4.66 -5.55 -0.74
CA ALA A 237 -4.29 -6.84 -1.29
C ALA A 237 -3.36 -7.56 -0.32
N GLN A 238 -3.73 -8.79 0.05
CA GLN A 238 -2.91 -9.67 0.87
C GLN A 238 -2.33 -10.76 -0.02
N ILE A 239 -1.03 -10.68 -0.25
CA ILE A 239 -0.30 -11.51 -1.22
C ILE A 239 0.24 -12.74 -0.51
N HIS A 240 -0.13 -13.92 -1.00
CA HIS A 240 0.32 -15.20 -0.50
C HIS A 240 1.54 -15.68 -1.32
N GLY A 241 2.58 -16.15 -0.64
CA GLY A 241 3.85 -16.56 -1.26
C GLY A 241 4.99 -15.56 -1.07
N GLU A 242 6.17 -15.91 -1.59
CA GLU A 242 7.32 -15.01 -1.65
C GLU A 242 7.08 -13.91 -2.70
N ILE A 243 7.75 -12.76 -2.56
CA ILE A 243 7.74 -11.70 -3.57
C ILE A 243 9.18 -11.47 -3.99
N SER A 244 9.54 -12.00 -5.16
CA SER A 244 10.87 -11.86 -5.73
C SER A 244 10.97 -10.56 -6.52
N LEU A 245 11.97 -9.73 -6.22
CA LEU A 245 12.21 -8.49 -6.96
C LEU A 245 12.51 -8.78 -8.44
N LYS A 246 13.14 -9.91 -8.74
CA LYS A 246 13.46 -10.29 -10.12
C LYS A 246 12.24 -10.76 -10.90
N GLU A 247 11.37 -11.53 -10.25
CA GLU A 247 10.29 -12.25 -10.95
C GLU A 247 8.94 -11.55 -10.86
N ASP A 248 8.69 -10.81 -9.77
CA ASP A 248 7.36 -10.28 -9.46
C ASP A 248 7.25 -8.76 -9.57
N VAL A 249 8.37 -8.02 -9.62
CA VAL A 249 8.36 -6.55 -9.65
C VAL A 249 8.63 -6.04 -11.06
N GLU A 250 7.75 -5.17 -11.56
CA GLU A 250 7.91 -4.53 -12.88
C GLU A 250 8.50 -3.12 -12.76
N ALA A 251 8.14 -2.38 -11.72
CA ALA A 251 8.62 -1.02 -11.53
C ALA A 251 8.82 -0.66 -10.06
N LEU A 252 9.76 0.26 -9.80
CA LEU A 252 9.95 0.99 -8.56
C LEU A 252 9.60 2.46 -8.81
N VAL A 253 8.73 3.00 -7.97
CA VAL A 253 8.43 4.44 -7.93
C VAL A 253 8.96 5.01 -6.64
N ALA A 254 9.83 6.01 -6.73
CA ALA A 254 10.53 6.58 -5.58
C ALA A 254 10.28 8.07 -5.40
N ASP A 255 10.36 8.54 -4.15
CA ASP A 255 10.27 9.97 -3.83
C ASP A 255 11.57 10.70 -4.20
N PRO A 256 11.52 11.82 -4.94
CA PRO A 256 12.70 12.51 -5.44
C PRO A 256 13.61 13.09 -4.35
N SER A 257 13.16 13.19 -3.09
CA SER A 257 14.01 13.60 -1.96
C SER A 257 15.17 12.62 -1.67
N PHE A 258 15.11 11.40 -2.21
CA PHE A 258 16.22 10.44 -2.13
C PHE A 258 17.26 10.61 -3.24
N LYS A 259 17.01 11.41 -4.29
CA LYS A 259 18.00 11.63 -5.36
C LYS A 259 19.29 12.23 -4.80
N GLY A 260 20.43 11.67 -5.19
CA GLY A 260 21.75 12.09 -4.72
C GLY A 260 22.08 11.70 -3.26
N THR A 261 21.22 10.91 -2.61
CA THR A 261 21.50 10.32 -1.29
C THR A 261 22.02 8.89 -1.43
N ASP A 262 22.62 8.35 -0.37
CA ASP A 262 23.04 6.94 -0.33
C ASP A 262 21.87 5.98 -0.57
N VAL A 263 20.72 6.25 0.05
CA VAL A 263 19.49 5.48 -0.15
C VAL A 263 19.05 5.52 -1.62
N GLY A 264 19.07 6.70 -2.25
CA GLY A 264 18.75 6.84 -3.68
C GLY A 264 19.67 6.05 -4.59
N ARG A 265 20.98 6.04 -4.31
CA ARG A 265 21.94 5.23 -5.06
C ARG A 265 21.63 3.73 -4.95
N VAL A 266 21.29 3.25 -3.75
CA VAL A 266 20.89 1.84 -3.56
C VAL A 266 19.59 1.52 -4.32
N LEU A 267 18.62 2.43 -4.35
CA LEU A 267 17.40 2.24 -5.15
C LEU A 267 17.69 2.12 -6.65
N GLU A 268 18.60 2.94 -7.17
CA GLU A 268 19.08 2.84 -8.56
C GLU A 268 19.79 1.48 -8.80
N GLU A 269 20.63 1.04 -7.88
CA GLU A 269 21.32 -0.25 -7.95
C GLU A 269 20.36 -1.46 -7.88
N ILE A 270 19.29 -1.40 -7.09
CA ILE A 270 18.20 -2.39 -7.08
C ILE A 270 17.60 -2.51 -8.48
N CYS A 271 17.25 -1.38 -9.09
CA CYS A 271 16.65 -1.34 -10.41
C CYS A 271 17.56 -1.93 -11.49
N LEU A 272 18.85 -1.61 -11.45
CA LEU A 272 19.84 -2.18 -12.35
C LEU A 272 20.01 -3.70 -12.14
N LYS A 273 20.15 -4.14 -10.88
CA LYS A 273 20.43 -5.54 -10.53
C LYS A 273 19.27 -6.48 -10.88
N TYR A 274 18.04 -6.03 -10.66
CA TYR A 274 16.84 -6.85 -10.83
C TYR A 274 16.04 -6.51 -12.10
N ALA A 275 16.57 -5.64 -12.96
CA ALA A 275 15.92 -5.19 -14.20
C ALA A 275 14.52 -4.61 -13.97
N ILE A 276 14.40 -3.73 -12.97
CA ILE A 276 13.16 -3.06 -12.59
C ILE A 276 13.19 -1.62 -13.14
N ASP A 277 12.10 -1.18 -13.76
CA ASP A 277 11.98 0.20 -14.22
C ASP A 277 11.95 1.17 -13.03
N LEU A 278 12.79 2.22 -13.06
CA LEU A 278 12.82 3.25 -12.04
C LEU A 278 12.04 4.50 -12.49
N TYR A 279 11.09 4.90 -11.67
CA TYR A 279 10.34 6.14 -11.82
C TYR A 279 10.48 7.01 -10.57
N TRP A 280 10.43 8.32 -10.76
CA TRP A 280 10.40 9.30 -9.67
C TRP A 280 9.11 10.10 -9.76
N HIS A 281 8.24 10.02 -8.77
CA HIS A 281 7.05 10.87 -8.72
C HIS A 281 7.44 12.31 -8.36
N ILE A 282 6.48 13.24 -8.34
CA ILE A 282 6.78 14.67 -8.16
C ILE A 282 7.15 15.08 -6.73
N GLY A 283 7.25 14.15 -5.79
CA GLY A 283 7.63 14.37 -4.38
C GLY A 283 6.64 15.18 -3.53
N PHE A 284 6.92 15.22 -2.23
CA PHE A 284 6.20 16.04 -1.26
C PHE A 284 7.17 16.92 -0.47
N VAL A 285 6.93 18.23 -0.46
CA VAL A 285 7.66 19.19 0.39
C VAL A 285 6.64 20.05 1.13
N LEU A 286 6.78 20.17 2.45
CA LEU A 286 5.90 20.98 3.28
C LEU A 286 6.73 21.98 4.09
N ALA A 287 6.40 23.27 3.97
CA ALA A 287 6.96 24.30 4.83
C ALA A 287 6.46 24.10 6.26
N VAL A 288 7.34 24.31 7.23
CA VAL A 288 7.03 24.04 8.65
C VAL A 288 5.86 24.88 9.17
N ASP A 289 5.73 26.12 8.69
CA ASP A 289 4.65 27.03 9.06
C ASP A 289 3.31 26.66 8.41
N GLU A 290 3.31 25.78 7.41
CA GLU A 290 2.11 25.24 6.75
C GLU A 290 1.64 23.92 7.37
N VAL A 291 2.34 23.42 8.41
CA VAL A 291 1.95 22.18 9.10
C VAL A 291 0.71 22.45 9.96
N PRO A 292 -0.43 21.76 9.70
CA PRO A 292 -1.67 22.00 10.41
C PRO A 292 -1.60 21.55 11.88
N MET A 293 -2.36 22.22 12.73
CA MET A 293 -2.51 21.87 14.16
C MET A 293 -3.59 20.82 14.41
N ASP A 294 -4.50 20.61 13.46
CA ASP A 294 -5.74 19.84 13.59
C ASP A 294 -5.74 18.51 12.80
N PHE A 295 -4.62 18.13 12.19
CA PHE A 295 -4.49 16.86 11.47
C PHE A 295 -3.42 15.95 12.10
N ARG A 296 -3.82 14.74 12.48
CA ARG A 296 -2.98 13.72 13.18
C ARG A 296 -2.37 14.18 14.51
N GLY A 297 -3.00 15.16 15.16
CA GLY A 297 -2.69 15.58 16.53
C GLY A 297 -1.90 16.87 16.62
N SER A 298 -2.08 17.59 17.73
CA SER A 298 -1.54 18.95 17.95
C SER A 298 -0.02 19.05 17.99
N LYS A 299 0.70 17.92 18.11
CA LYS A 299 2.15 17.87 18.19
C LYS A 299 2.86 17.94 16.83
N MET A 300 2.14 17.80 15.71
CA MET A 300 2.75 17.74 14.37
C MET A 300 3.59 18.99 14.02
N PRO A 301 3.16 20.24 14.28
CA PRO A 301 3.98 21.42 13.99
C PRO A 301 5.27 21.49 14.82
N SER A 302 5.24 21.07 16.08
CA SER A 302 6.45 21.09 16.93
C SER A 302 7.45 20.02 16.49
N LEU A 303 6.98 18.85 16.06
CA LEU A 303 7.83 17.81 15.51
C LEU A 303 8.45 18.24 14.17
N ALA A 304 7.64 18.84 13.29
CA ALA A 304 8.13 19.35 12.01
C ALA A 304 9.25 20.38 12.21
N ARG A 305 9.06 21.36 13.12
CA ARG A 305 10.11 22.34 13.49
C ARG A 305 11.41 21.67 13.95
N ARG A 306 11.31 20.59 14.73
CA ARG A 306 12.47 19.88 15.28
C ARG A 306 13.34 19.23 14.20
N ILE A 307 12.73 18.68 13.15
CA ILE A 307 13.44 17.89 12.14
C ILE A 307 13.74 18.65 10.85
N ALA A 308 13.08 19.80 10.65
CA ALA A 308 13.13 20.54 9.40
C ALA A 308 14.55 20.95 9.00
N ARG A 309 14.76 20.97 7.68
CA ARG A 309 15.96 21.53 7.05
C ARG A 309 15.51 22.63 6.12
N ASN A 310 16.16 23.80 6.18
CA ASN A 310 15.79 24.99 5.40
C ASN A 310 14.29 25.33 5.52
N HIS A 311 13.74 25.25 6.74
CA HIS A 311 12.32 25.51 7.06
C HIS A 311 11.29 24.60 6.36
N CYS A 312 11.72 23.47 5.79
CA CYS A 312 10.85 22.49 5.15
C CYS A 312 11.10 21.07 5.67
N ILE A 313 10.11 20.21 5.44
CA ILE A 313 10.21 18.76 5.60
C ILE A 313 9.87 18.07 4.27
N ASP A 314 10.54 16.95 4.00
CA ASP A 314 10.28 16.03 2.89
C ASP A 314 10.43 14.58 3.38
N ALA A 315 10.24 13.59 2.49
CA ALA A 315 10.26 12.18 2.87
C ALA A 315 11.64 11.77 3.45
N ASN A 316 12.74 12.21 2.84
CA ASN A 316 14.09 11.94 3.31
C ASN A 316 14.40 12.58 4.68
N ILE A 317 13.89 13.78 4.96
CA ILE A 317 14.05 14.44 6.27
C ILE A 317 13.32 13.64 7.36
N ILE A 318 12.07 13.23 7.11
CA ILE A 318 11.33 12.36 8.04
C ILE A 318 12.05 11.02 8.20
N GLY A 319 12.58 10.48 7.10
CA GLY A 319 13.42 9.28 7.07
C GLY A 319 14.62 9.37 8.00
N SER A 320 15.40 10.43 7.82
CA SER A 320 16.57 10.75 8.63
C SER A 320 16.23 10.87 10.12
N ALA A 321 15.08 11.44 10.47
CA ALA A 321 14.64 11.54 11.86
C ALA A 321 14.30 10.17 12.47
N VAL A 322 13.69 9.25 11.72
CA VAL A 322 13.45 7.87 12.18
C VAL A 322 14.76 7.10 12.34
N VAL A 323 15.70 7.28 11.41
CA VAL A 323 17.06 6.71 11.52
C VAL A 323 17.76 7.23 12.78
N ASP A 324 17.66 8.53 13.04
CA ASP A 324 18.24 9.15 14.24
C ASP A 324 17.58 8.63 15.52
N LEU A 325 16.25 8.52 15.57
CA LEU A 325 15.53 7.90 16.69
C LEU A 325 16.02 6.48 16.98
N LYS A 326 16.26 5.67 15.94
CA LYS A 326 16.77 4.30 16.08
C LYS A 326 18.20 4.26 16.63
N ARG A 327 19.06 5.18 16.20
CA ARG A 327 20.48 5.22 16.58
C ARG A 327 20.69 5.88 17.94
N ASN A 328 19.92 6.92 18.24
CA ASN A 328 20.10 7.83 19.35
C ASN A 328 18.78 8.04 20.13
N PRO A 329 18.10 6.99 20.63
CA PRO A 329 16.76 7.11 21.21
C PRO A 329 16.70 8.07 22.41
N LEU A 330 17.78 8.17 23.20
CA LEU A 330 17.86 9.08 24.35
C LEU A 330 17.72 10.56 23.96
N SER A 331 18.14 10.93 22.74
CA SER A 331 18.00 12.31 22.24
C SER A 331 16.54 12.71 22.00
N TRP A 332 15.61 11.75 21.98
CA TRP A 332 14.17 11.93 21.76
C TRP A 332 13.34 11.77 23.03
N SER A 333 13.98 11.56 24.18
CA SER A 333 13.30 11.30 25.47
C SER A 333 12.41 12.46 25.95
N ASP A 334 12.64 13.69 25.47
CA ASP A 334 11.79 14.85 25.73
C ASP A 334 10.40 14.75 25.06
N ARG A 335 10.24 13.85 24.07
CA ARG A 335 8.99 13.66 23.32
C ARG A 335 8.20 12.41 23.69
N GLY A 336 8.78 11.50 24.46
CA GLY A 336 8.13 10.27 24.91
C GLY A 336 9.00 9.03 24.74
N THR A 337 8.36 7.87 24.75
CA THR A 337 9.03 6.59 24.49
C THR A 337 9.41 6.45 23.01
N TYR A 338 10.25 5.46 22.70
CA TYR A 338 10.62 5.16 21.32
C TYR A 338 9.38 4.91 20.43
N GLU A 339 8.42 4.14 20.93
CA GLU A 339 7.20 3.79 20.22
C GLU A 339 6.31 5.01 19.98
N GLU A 340 6.19 5.90 20.97
CA GLU A 340 5.42 7.14 20.86
C GLU A 340 6.03 8.08 19.79
N VAL A 341 7.35 8.27 19.82
CA VAL A 341 8.03 9.14 18.84
C VAL A 341 8.00 8.54 17.44
N LEU A 342 8.16 7.22 17.31
CA LEU A 342 8.04 6.53 16.02
C LEU A 342 6.62 6.69 15.44
N GLN A 343 5.60 6.58 16.29
CA GLN A 343 4.22 6.84 15.90
C GLN A 343 4.01 8.31 15.49
N GLU A 344 4.57 9.29 16.22
CA GLU A 344 4.50 10.70 15.81
C GLU A 344 5.17 10.94 14.44
N LEU A 345 6.32 10.33 14.15
CA LEU A 345 7.01 10.45 12.85
C LEU A 345 6.21 9.82 11.70
N LYS A 346 5.52 8.69 11.94
CA LYS A 346 4.55 8.13 10.99
C LYS A 346 3.39 9.09 10.74
N LEU A 347 2.85 9.70 11.79
CA LEU A 347 1.76 10.66 11.67
C LEU A 347 2.19 11.92 10.91
N LEU A 348 3.43 12.37 11.10
CA LEU A 348 4.00 13.47 10.33
C LEU A 348 4.19 13.11 8.84
N TRP A 349 4.53 11.85 8.52
CA TRP A 349 4.49 11.36 7.14
C TRP A 349 3.08 11.50 6.53
N HIS A 350 2.02 11.14 7.25
CA HIS A 350 0.65 11.34 6.75
C HIS A 350 0.32 12.81 6.51
N VAL A 351 0.81 13.72 7.36
CA VAL A 351 0.67 15.17 7.17
C VAL A 351 1.39 15.60 5.89
N LEU A 352 2.62 15.13 5.67
CA LEU A 352 3.39 15.44 4.46
C LEU A 352 2.67 14.97 3.18
N VAL A 353 2.15 13.73 3.14
CA VAL A 353 1.37 13.23 2.00
C VAL A 353 0.13 14.10 1.77
N ARG A 354 -0.60 14.46 2.83
CA ARG A 354 -1.86 15.20 2.71
C ARG A 354 -1.68 16.65 2.27
N PHE A 355 -0.65 17.34 2.77
CA PHE A 355 -0.51 18.80 2.62
C PHE A 355 0.75 19.23 1.85
N GLY A 356 1.76 18.36 1.71
CA GLY A 356 3.01 18.69 1.04
C GLY A 356 2.83 18.98 -0.44
N LYS A 357 3.47 20.01 -0.95
CA LYS A 357 3.39 20.42 -2.36
C LYS A 357 4.39 19.62 -3.20
N PRO A 358 4.16 19.50 -4.53
CA PRO A 358 5.14 18.91 -5.43
C PRO A 358 6.53 19.54 -5.25
N ASN A 359 7.56 18.70 -5.23
CA ASN A 359 8.96 19.11 -5.21
C ASN A 359 9.35 19.67 -6.58
N ARG A 360 8.95 20.93 -6.85
CA ARG A 360 9.36 21.69 -8.03
C ARG A 360 10.78 22.22 -7.81
N LYS A 361 11.76 21.33 -7.88
CA LYS A 361 13.19 21.67 -7.92
C LYS A 361 13.77 21.40 -9.30
#